data_AF-A0A962FB33-F1
#
_entry.id   AF-A0A962FB33-F1
#
_cell.length_a   1.000
_cell.length_b   1.000
_cell.length_c   1.000
_cell.angle_alpha   90.00
_cell.angle_beta   90.00
_cell.angle_gamma   90.00
#
_symmetry.space_group_name_H-M   'P 1'
#
loop_
_entity.id
_entity.type
_entity.pdbx_description
1 polymer ?
#
loop_
_entity_poly.entity_id
_entity_poly.type
_entity_poly.pdbx_seq_one_letter_code
_entity_poly.pdbx_strand_id
1 'polypeptide(L)' 'SLADPDWTLKLSRGAGASVRLCEFTNYCEGLDQKHKAVTCQLWDKIDVKTPGVKLTADGKRRLVPPEWTPA' A
#
# COMPACT_ATOMS: atom_id res chain seq x y z
N SER A 1 -1.82 5.08 8.24
CA SER A 1 -1.25 3.74 8.48
C SER A 1 -0.53 3.29 7.21
N LEU A 2 0.47 2.40 7.25
CA LEU A 2 1.12 1.91 6.02
C LEU A 2 0.16 1.06 5.15
N ALA A 3 -0.73 0.31 5.79
CA ALA A 3 -1.77 -0.47 5.12
C ALA A 3 -2.73 0.41 4.31
N ASP A 4 -2.95 1.64 4.79
CA ASP A 4 -3.84 2.60 4.15
C ASP A 4 -3.40 4.03 4.47
N PRO A 5 -2.55 4.64 3.61
CA PRO A 5 -2.03 5.97 3.87
C PRO A 5 -3.09 7.08 3.81
N ASP A 6 -4.16 6.88 3.04
CA ASP A 6 -5.25 7.81 2.78
C ASP A 6 -6.51 7.57 3.65
N TRP A 7 -6.41 6.74 4.70
CA TRP A 7 -7.55 6.39 5.56
C TRP A 7 -8.28 7.59 6.18
N THR A 8 -7.56 8.66 6.57
CA THR A 8 -8.16 9.88 7.12
C THR A 8 -9.03 10.60 6.09
N LEU A 9 -8.59 10.64 4.83
CA LEU A 9 -9.37 11.19 3.73
C LEU A 9 -10.65 10.38 3.55
N LYS A 10 -10.58 9.05 3.55
CA LYS A 10 -11.76 8.17 3.45
C LYS A 10 -12.77 8.44 4.54
N LEU A 11 -12.31 8.53 5.80
CA LEU A 11 -13.19 8.83 6.94
C LEU A 11 -13.84 10.21 6.81
N SER A 12 -13.08 11.24 6.41
CA SER A 12 -13.61 12.60 6.22
C SER A 12 -14.70 12.67 5.13
N ARG A 13 -14.71 11.70 4.21
CA ARG A 13 -15.67 11.59 3.11
C ARG A 13 -16.81 10.60 3.40
N GLY A 14 -16.92 10.09 4.62
CA GLY A 14 -17.94 9.09 4.99
C GLY A 14 -17.68 7.69 4.41
N ALA A 15 -16.54 7.46 3.78
CA ALA A 15 -16.16 6.20 3.14
C ALA A 15 -15.40 5.27 4.09
N GLY A 16 -15.82 5.19 5.35
CA GLY A 16 -15.12 4.40 6.38
C GLY A 16 -15.05 2.91 6.05
N ALA A 17 -16.05 2.38 5.35
CA ALA A 17 -16.06 0.99 4.89
C ALA A 17 -14.98 0.67 3.84
N SER A 18 -14.38 1.69 3.21
CA SER A 18 -13.30 1.53 2.23
C SER A 18 -11.89 1.64 2.82
N VAL A 19 -11.79 1.82 4.15
CA VAL A 19 -10.50 1.83 4.86
C VAL A 19 -9.89 0.43 4.84
N ARG A 20 -8.64 0.31 4.39
CA ARG A 20 -7.91 -0.97 4.40
C ARG A 20 -7.35 -1.21 5.79
N LEU A 21 -7.89 -2.19 6.49
CA LEU A 21 -7.37 -2.61 7.80
C LEU A 21 -6.13 -3.49 7.62
N CYS A 22 -5.15 -3.32 8.51
CA CYS A 22 -3.96 -4.16 8.51
C CYS A 22 -4.32 -5.60 8.87
N GLU A 23 -3.75 -6.57 8.15
CA GLU A 23 -3.90 -8.00 8.45
C GLU A 23 -2.92 -8.51 9.52
N PHE A 24 -2.04 -7.63 10.04
CA PHE A 24 -1.06 -7.95 11.10
C PHE A 24 -0.15 -9.15 10.81
N THR A 25 0.26 -9.33 9.55
CA THR A 25 1.13 -10.43 9.14
C THR A 25 2.64 -10.19 9.35
N ASN A 26 3.01 -9.04 9.93
CA ASN A 26 4.40 -8.56 10.05
C ASN A 26 5.16 -8.49 8.72
N TYR A 27 4.46 -8.42 7.58
CA TYR A 27 5.07 -8.33 6.26
C TYR A 27 6.03 -7.14 6.14
N CYS A 28 5.60 -5.95 6.58
CA CYS A 28 6.41 -4.74 6.52
C CYS A 28 7.64 -4.81 7.43
N GLU A 29 7.51 -5.40 8.62
CA GLU A 29 8.63 -5.65 9.53
C GLU A 29 9.64 -6.62 8.91
N GLY A 30 9.17 -7.70 8.28
CA GLY A 30 10.05 -8.66 7.61
C GLY A 30 10.81 -8.07 6.41
N LEU A 31 10.28 -7.02 5.78
CA LEU A 31 11.01 -6.25 4.77
C LEU A 31 12.08 -5.37 5.39
N ASP A 32 11.73 -4.68 6.49
CA ASP A 32 12.64 -3.82 7.25
C ASP A 32 13.85 -4.60 7.81
N GLN A 33 13.60 -5.73 8.46
CA GLN A 33 14.64 -6.64 8.98
C GLN A 33 15.63 -7.10 7.91
N LYS A 34 15.19 -7.20 6.65
CA LYS A 34 16.00 -7.62 5.50
C LYS A 34 16.61 -6.43 4.73
N HIS A 35 16.46 -5.21 5.24
CA HIS A 35 16.87 -3.96 4.59
C HIS A 35 16.34 -3.86 3.15
N LYS A 36 15.09 -4.28 2.94
CA LYS A 36 14.37 -4.10 1.68
C LYS A 36 13.49 -2.87 1.79
N ALA A 37 13.17 -2.25 0.65
CA ALA A 37 12.17 -1.19 0.61
C ALA A 37 10.87 -1.67 1.27
N VAL A 38 10.45 -0.96 2.32
CA VAL A 38 9.29 -1.30 3.15
C VAL A 38 8.01 -0.91 2.42
N THR A 39 7.15 -1.90 2.22
CA THR A 39 5.87 -1.79 1.52
C THR A 39 4.81 -2.60 2.28
N CYS A 40 3.54 -2.53 1.87
CA CYS A 40 2.48 -3.36 2.45
C CYS A 40 1.96 -4.39 1.44
N GLN A 41 1.79 -5.63 1.89
CA GLN A 41 1.27 -6.74 1.08
C GLN A 41 -0.12 -6.46 0.49
N LEU A 42 -0.92 -5.58 1.12
CA LEU A 42 -2.28 -5.27 0.70
C LEU A 42 -2.33 -4.49 -0.62
N TRP A 43 -1.24 -3.82 -1.01
CA TRP A 43 -1.24 -2.97 -2.19
C TRP A 43 0.02 -3.04 -3.04
N ASP A 44 1.12 -3.61 -2.54
CA ASP A 44 2.41 -3.52 -3.21
C ASP A 44 2.52 -4.38 -4.48
N LYS A 45 1.60 -5.31 -4.71
CA LYS A 45 1.53 -6.11 -5.95
C LYS A 45 0.43 -5.67 -6.92
N ILE A 46 -0.37 -4.67 -6.56
CA ILE A 46 -1.47 -4.19 -7.40
C ILE A 46 -0.91 -3.45 -8.61
N ASP A 47 -1.36 -3.83 -9.82
CA ASP A 47 -1.08 -3.11 -11.06
C ASP A 47 0.41 -2.80 -11.32
N VAL A 48 1.32 -3.68 -10.88
CA VAL A 48 2.77 -3.48 -11.03
C VAL A 48 3.24 -3.43 -12.48
N LYS A 49 2.39 -3.86 -13.43
CA LYS A 49 2.67 -3.78 -14.87
C LYS A 49 2.18 -2.48 -15.51
N THR A 50 1.47 -1.63 -14.77
CA THR A 50 0.95 -0.36 -15.28
C THR A 50 2.08 0.65 -15.48
N PRO A 51 2.19 1.28 -16.66
CA PRO A 51 3.19 2.31 -16.90
C PRO A 51 3.09 3.45 -15.89
N GLY A 52 4.25 3.97 -15.44
CA GLY A 52 4.32 5.12 -14.52
C GLY A 52 4.21 4.77 -13.03
N VAL A 53 3.96 3.51 -12.67
CA VAL A 53 3.99 3.07 -11.27
C VAL A 53 5.43 3.09 -10.75
N LYS A 54 5.67 3.74 -9.61
CA LYS A 54 6.97 3.70 -8.94
C LYS A 54 7.18 2.31 -8.32
N LEU A 55 8.15 1.57 -8.83
CA LEU A 55 8.46 0.21 -8.37
C LEU A 55 9.78 0.15 -7.62
N THR A 56 9.94 -0.90 -6.83
CA THR A 56 11.23 -1.31 -6.28
C THR A 56 12.23 -1.62 -7.40
N ALA A 57 13.53 -1.62 -7.08
CA ALA A 57 14.59 -1.85 -8.06
C ALA A 57 14.49 -3.21 -8.78
N ASP A 58 13.90 -4.23 -8.14
CA ASP A 58 13.63 -5.54 -8.74
C ASP A 58 12.33 -5.57 -9.57
N GLY A 59 11.58 -4.48 -9.65
CA GLY A 59 10.33 -4.36 -10.40
C GLY A 59 9.15 -5.15 -9.82
N LYS A 60 9.29 -5.72 -8.62
CA LYS A 60 8.29 -6.67 -8.09
C LYS A 60 7.19 -6.02 -7.27
N ARG A 61 7.43 -4.83 -6.72
CA ARG A 61 6.55 -4.18 -5.75
C ARG A 61 6.42 -2.69 -6.03
N ARG A 62 5.23 -2.13 -5.81
CA ARG A 62 5.00 -0.68 -5.78
C ARG A 62 5.73 -0.08 -4.57
N LEU A 63 6.31 1.11 -4.75
CA LEU A 63 6.83 1.94 -3.67
C LEU A 63 5.78 2.88 -3.07
N VAL A 64 4.67 3.09 -3.80
CA VAL A 64 3.56 3.95 -3.40
C VAL A 64 2.25 3.17 -3.46
N PRO A 65 1.28 3.43 -2.56
CA PRO A 65 -0.05 2.83 -2.64
C PRO A 65 -0.79 3.30 -3.90
N PRO A 66 -1.79 2.55 -4.40
CA PRO A 66 -2.67 3.05 -5.46
C PRO A 66 -3.51 4.20 -4.90
N GLU A 67 -3.80 5.18 -5.76
CA GLU A 67 -4.68 6.29 -5.40
C GLU A 67 -6.08 5.75 -5.06
N TRP A 68 -6.67 6.25 -3.98
CA TRP A 68 -8.07 6.02 -3.71
C TRP A 68 -8.92 7.05 -4.44
N THR A 69 -9.83 6.55 -5.29
CA THR A 69 -10.85 7.38 -5.95
C THR A 69 -12.19 7.09 -5.29
N PRO A 70 -12.93 8.11 -4.82
CA PRO A 70 -14.30 7.92 -4.33
C PRO A 70 -15.19 7.39 -5.47
N ALA A 71 -16.16 6.55 -5.11
CA ALA A 71 -17.25 6.17 -6.01
C ALA A 71 -18.28 7.30 -6.13
#